data_AF-A0AAW2JM12-F1
#
_entry.id   AF-A0AAW2JM12-F1
#
_cell.length_a   1.000
_cell.length_b   1.000
_cell.length_c   1.000
_cell.angle_alpha   90.00
_cell.angle_beta   90.00
_cell.angle_gamma   90.00
#
_symmetry.space_group_name_H-M   'P 1'
#
loop_
_entity.id
_entity.type
_entity.pdbx_description
1 polymer ?
#
loop_
_entity_poly.entity_id
_entity_poly.type
_entity_poly.pdbx_seq_one_letter_code
_entity_poly.pdbx_strand_id
1 'polypeptide(L)'
;MSPYLFVLVMEIWNSLLRFRIRNAPEFQYHWKCKELGLTNLCFADDVLLFCKAHLPSIKVLTNTLTEFATLSGLKVNPAKSQIILSSSVQQERQQILEYLGFHEGSLPIRYLGIPLTSSRLTIADCRPLIDKVDARLAGWNNQNLSYAGRLQLIKSVLSTLNTYWASAFILPKGILKSLEKKMRRFLWHGSSGSGIAKVAWVQVCKPKEEGGLGISSLIATNQALMLKQLWRILQHDGNSIWVDWVYRYRLRHSTIWTFNGTTGSWGWKKLLKLRPLLRSGVTYKIGDGSSFNLWQDVWHERGPLCLTYPQGPRITGLPLTTLLSSVLQRNQWCWPASIDAEIVAQLPPTDPTAADTIYWNSSSGTYSLKSAVSLIQPSTPRVLWYGLLQGKFKVPRHGFVLWLAIMEKLSTMDKPWVPRAENGCVLCDGHFNETHEHLFFNCWYSKRCLSILKSKIRFHWPYSEWQRGLIWASKKWRGNHLVNAAFRATLAALVYHLWIERNNRKFTATSTPAESITGRVLEDVRMRILAVECPSSLQVHNLYRIWHLAWPIGT
;
A
#
# COMPACT_ATOMS: atom_id res chain seq x y z
N MET A 1 -23.65 -8.05 16.19
CA MET A 1 -24.81 -8.89 15.84
C MET A 1 -25.64 -8.32 14.71
N SER A 2 -26.14 -7.08 14.76
CA SER A 2 -27.01 -6.50 13.71
C SER A 2 -26.48 -6.64 12.26
N PRO A 3 -25.20 -6.33 11.93
CA PRO A 3 -24.70 -6.52 10.56
C PRO A 3 -24.72 -7.98 10.09
N TYR A 4 -24.52 -8.93 11.01
CA TYR A 4 -24.53 -10.36 10.69
C TYR A 4 -25.95 -10.86 10.43
N LEU A 5 -26.91 -10.41 11.24
CA LEU A 5 -28.34 -10.71 11.02
C LEU A 5 -28.81 -10.21 9.65
N PHE A 6 -28.38 -9.00 9.26
CA PHE A 6 -28.70 -8.47 7.94
C PHE A 6 -28.12 -9.34 6.81
N VAL A 7 -26.89 -9.82 6.94
CA VAL A 7 -26.29 -10.74 5.95
C VAL A 7 -27.07 -12.05 5.85
N LEU A 8 -27.52 -12.62 6.97
CA LEU A 8 -28.37 -13.83 6.96
C LEU A 8 -29.69 -13.59 6.24
N VAL A 9 -30.34 -12.45 6.48
CA VAL A 9 -31.58 -12.06 5.78
C VAL A 9 -31.34 -11.89 4.28
N MET A 10 -30.22 -11.28 3.88
CA MET A 10 -29.85 -11.16 2.46
C MET A 10 -29.50 -12.50 1.80
N GLU A 11 -29.07 -13.51 2.56
CA GLU A 11 -28.82 -14.85 2.02
C GLU A 11 -30.13 -15.59 1.68
N ILE A 12 -31.20 -15.33 2.43
CA ILE A 12 -32.56 -15.80 2.08
C ILE A 12 -32.98 -15.19 0.74
N TRP A 13 -32.74 -13.89 0.55
CA TRP A 13 -33.03 -13.22 -0.73
C TRP A 13 -32.22 -13.83 -1.89
N ASN A 14 -30.91 -14.06 -1.72
CA ASN A 14 -30.08 -14.73 -2.72
C ASN A 14 -30.63 -16.11 -3.09
N SER A 15 -31.06 -16.88 -2.09
CA SER A 15 -31.60 -18.23 -2.27
C SER A 15 -32.94 -18.20 -3.00
N LEU A 16 -33.84 -17.29 -2.62
CA LEU A 16 -35.13 -17.08 -3.26
C LEU A 16 -34.96 -16.67 -4.72
N LEU A 17 -34.06 -15.72 -5.00
CA LEU A 17 -33.77 -15.27 -6.36
C LEU A 17 -33.25 -16.41 -7.25
N ARG A 18 -32.32 -17.21 -6.74
CA ARG A 18 -31.80 -18.39 -7.46
C ARG A 18 -32.90 -19.41 -7.72
N PHE A 19 -33.80 -19.64 -6.75
CA PHE A 19 -34.92 -20.56 -6.91
C PHE A 19 -35.89 -20.08 -8.00
N ARG A 20 -36.30 -18.81 -7.97
CA ARG A 20 -37.21 -18.22 -8.97
C ARG A 20 -36.61 -18.27 -10.37
N ILE A 21 -35.33 -17.95 -10.51
CA ILE A 21 -34.63 -17.97 -11.81
C ILE A 21 -34.51 -19.39 -12.38
N ARG A 22 -34.27 -20.41 -11.56
CA ARG A 22 -34.21 -21.81 -12.02
C ARG A 22 -35.57 -22.32 -12.52
N ASN A 23 -36.67 -21.82 -11.96
CA ASN A 23 -38.02 -22.23 -12.29
C ASN A 23 -38.69 -21.34 -13.36
N ALA A 24 -38.00 -20.32 -13.86
CA ALA A 24 -38.49 -19.39 -14.87
C ALA A 24 -37.75 -19.60 -16.20
N PRO A 25 -38.24 -20.47 -17.11
CA PRO A 25 -37.59 -20.74 -18.40
C PRO A 25 -37.46 -19.49 -19.29
N GLU A 26 -38.30 -18.48 -19.08
CA GLU A 26 -38.28 -17.19 -19.75
C GLU A 26 -37.15 -16.25 -19.29
N PHE A 27 -36.48 -16.56 -18.17
CA PHE A 27 -35.41 -15.72 -17.65
C PHE A 27 -34.15 -15.81 -18.49
N GLN A 28 -33.65 -14.66 -18.93
CA GLN A 28 -32.42 -14.55 -19.71
C GLN A 28 -31.38 -13.74 -18.95
N TYR A 29 -30.18 -14.32 -18.83
CA TYR A 29 -29.06 -13.69 -18.16
C TYR A 29 -28.53 -12.49 -18.95
N HIS A 30 -27.96 -11.53 -18.23
CA HIS A 30 -27.18 -10.46 -18.85
C HIS A 30 -26.01 -11.03 -19.66
N TRP A 31 -25.52 -10.27 -20.63
CA TRP A 31 -24.38 -10.66 -21.46
C TRP A 31 -23.20 -11.13 -20.58
N LYS A 32 -22.67 -12.31 -20.92
CA LYS A 32 -21.55 -12.98 -20.21
C LYS A 32 -21.81 -13.25 -18.72
N CYS A 33 -23.03 -13.62 -18.34
CA CYS A 33 -23.35 -13.97 -16.95
C CYS A 33 -23.92 -15.38 -16.75
N LYS A 34 -24.41 -16.03 -17.82
CA LYS A 34 -25.11 -17.32 -17.79
C LYS A 34 -24.32 -18.49 -17.17
N GLU A 35 -23.10 -18.76 -17.64
CA GLU A 35 -22.23 -19.85 -17.14
C GLU A 35 -21.86 -19.73 -15.66
N LEU A 36 -21.95 -18.53 -15.08
CA LEU A 36 -21.71 -18.29 -13.65
C LEU A 36 -22.99 -18.20 -12.82
N GLY A 37 -24.16 -18.20 -13.48
CA GLY A 37 -25.41 -17.82 -12.82
C GLY A 37 -25.35 -16.43 -12.19
N LEU A 38 -24.56 -15.51 -12.75
CA LEU A 38 -24.34 -14.19 -12.14
C LEU A 38 -25.56 -13.28 -12.38
N THR A 39 -26.35 -13.08 -11.34
CA THR A 39 -27.61 -12.32 -11.40
C THR A 39 -27.59 -11.10 -10.49
N ASN A 40 -26.76 -11.14 -9.45
CA ASN A 40 -26.67 -10.07 -8.47
C ASN A 40 -25.28 -9.94 -7.85
N LEU A 41 -24.97 -8.73 -7.36
CA LEU A 41 -23.85 -8.44 -6.47
C LEU A 41 -24.37 -7.62 -5.31
N CYS A 42 -24.03 -8.01 -4.08
CA CYS A 42 -24.51 -7.37 -2.87
C CYS A 42 -23.36 -6.89 -2.01
N PHE A 43 -23.49 -5.67 -1.48
CA PHE A 43 -22.67 -5.17 -0.40
C PHE A 43 -23.58 -4.48 0.61
N ALA A 44 -23.88 -5.18 1.71
CA ALA A 44 -24.94 -4.75 2.62
C ALA A 44 -26.24 -4.44 1.85
N ASP A 45 -26.79 -3.23 1.99
CA ASP A 45 -28.00 -2.75 1.33
C ASP A 45 -27.79 -2.28 -0.12
N ASP A 46 -26.56 -2.07 -0.56
CA ASP A 46 -26.23 -1.74 -1.94
C ASP A 46 -26.26 -3.02 -2.82
N VAL A 47 -27.32 -3.17 -3.62
CA VAL A 47 -27.55 -4.34 -4.50
C VAL A 47 -27.51 -3.93 -5.96
N LEU A 48 -26.70 -4.64 -6.76
CA LEU A 48 -26.70 -4.58 -8.22
C LEU A 48 -27.37 -5.82 -8.79
N LEU A 49 -28.32 -5.63 -9.71
CA LEU A 49 -29.03 -6.70 -10.40
C LEU A 49 -28.71 -6.70 -11.90
N PHE A 50 -28.57 -7.89 -12.47
CA PHE A 50 -28.20 -8.10 -13.86
C PHE A 50 -29.17 -9.10 -14.51
N CYS A 51 -29.80 -8.68 -15.59
CA CYS A 51 -30.56 -9.56 -16.50
C CYS A 51 -30.41 -9.05 -17.93
N LYS A 52 -30.86 -9.85 -18.91
CA LYS A 52 -31.09 -9.33 -20.26
C LYS A 52 -32.18 -8.27 -20.16
N ALA A 53 -32.04 -7.19 -20.92
CA ALA A 53 -33.08 -6.17 -21.05
C ALA A 53 -34.27 -6.77 -21.82
N HIS A 54 -35.07 -7.53 -21.08
CA HIS A 54 -36.19 -8.29 -21.57
C HIS A 54 -37.29 -8.31 -20.50
N LEU A 55 -38.51 -7.91 -20.87
CA LEU A 55 -39.58 -7.69 -19.90
C LEU A 55 -39.91 -8.91 -18.99
N PRO A 56 -40.00 -10.17 -19.48
CA PRO A 56 -40.21 -11.34 -18.63
C PRO A 56 -39.07 -11.55 -17.62
N SER A 57 -37.82 -11.34 -18.03
CA SER A 57 -36.67 -11.47 -17.12
C SER A 57 -36.71 -10.41 -16.01
N ILE A 58 -37.13 -9.19 -16.35
CA ILE A 58 -37.30 -8.09 -15.39
C ILE A 58 -38.46 -8.39 -14.44
N LYS A 59 -39.58 -8.92 -14.93
CA LYS A 59 -40.72 -9.34 -14.11
C LYS A 59 -40.32 -10.38 -13.06
N VAL A 60 -39.50 -11.37 -13.43
CA VAL A 60 -38.98 -12.36 -12.47
C VAL A 60 -38.19 -11.67 -11.34
N LEU A 61 -37.30 -10.73 -11.67
CA LEU A 61 -36.53 -9.99 -10.67
C LEU A 61 -37.43 -9.12 -9.77
N THR A 62 -38.37 -8.37 -10.35
CA THR A 62 -39.26 -7.49 -9.57
C THR A 62 -40.20 -8.28 -8.67
N ASN A 63 -40.76 -9.39 -9.16
CA ASN A 63 -41.66 -10.22 -8.37
C ASN A 63 -40.93 -10.84 -7.19
N THR A 64 -39.68 -11.28 -7.41
CA THR A 64 -38.82 -11.79 -6.33
C THR A 64 -38.52 -10.71 -5.30
N LEU A 65 -38.24 -9.47 -5.73
CA LEU A 65 -38.03 -8.35 -4.80
C LEU A 65 -39.29 -8.03 -3.98
N THR A 66 -40.46 -8.02 -4.61
CA THR A 66 -41.74 -7.78 -3.93
C THR A 66 -42.05 -8.89 -2.92
N GLU A 67 -41.85 -10.15 -3.29
CA GLU A 67 -42.01 -11.31 -2.40
C GLU A 67 -41.04 -11.23 -1.22
N PHE A 68 -39.78 -10.87 -1.46
CA PHE A 68 -38.84 -10.68 -0.37
C PHE A 68 -39.21 -9.50 0.53
N ALA A 69 -39.75 -8.42 -0.03
CA ALA A 69 -40.19 -7.26 0.72
C ALA A 69 -41.37 -7.58 1.64
N THR A 70 -42.30 -8.44 1.21
CA THR A 70 -43.42 -8.89 2.05
C THR A 70 -42.96 -9.82 3.17
N LEU A 71 -41.97 -10.67 2.93
CA LEU A 71 -41.42 -11.59 3.93
C LEU A 71 -40.51 -10.91 4.97
N SER A 72 -39.68 -9.97 4.53
CA SER A 72 -38.65 -9.34 5.38
C SER A 72 -39.07 -8.00 5.98
N GLY A 73 -40.08 -7.35 5.41
CA GLY A 73 -40.43 -5.95 5.71
C GLY A 73 -39.48 -4.91 5.10
N LEU A 74 -38.41 -5.33 4.40
CA LEU A 74 -37.47 -4.44 3.73
C LEU A 74 -38.05 -3.94 2.40
N LYS A 75 -37.99 -2.62 2.15
CA LYS A 75 -38.51 -2.02 0.92
C LYS A 75 -37.39 -1.44 0.07
N VAL A 76 -37.51 -1.60 -1.24
CA VAL A 76 -36.65 -0.92 -2.21
C VAL A 76 -36.92 0.59 -2.14
N ASN A 77 -35.86 1.40 -2.17
CA ASN A 77 -35.98 2.85 -2.18
C ASN A 77 -35.95 3.37 -3.63
N PRO A 78 -37.10 3.70 -4.25
CA PRO A 78 -37.16 4.13 -5.65
C PRO A 78 -36.39 5.43 -5.92
N ALA A 79 -36.21 6.29 -4.92
CA ALA A 79 -35.45 7.53 -5.07
C ALA A 79 -33.93 7.31 -5.14
N LYS A 80 -33.45 6.15 -4.66
CA LYS A 80 -32.03 5.75 -4.73
C LYS A 80 -31.77 4.69 -5.80
N SER A 81 -32.81 3.98 -6.23
CA SER A 81 -32.74 2.95 -7.27
C SER A 81 -32.79 3.58 -8.65
N GLN A 82 -31.95 3.06 -9.55
CA GLN A 82 -31.87 3.49 -10.94
C GLN A 82 -31.69 2.27 -11.83
N ILE A 83 -32.18 2.37 -13.06
CA ILE A 83 -31.93 1.38 -14.10
C ILE A 83 -30.95 1.91 -15.12
N ILE A 84 -30.00 1.07 -15.55
CA ILE A 84 -29.07 1.40 -16.63
C ILE A 84 -29.31 0.40 -17.75
N LEU A 85 -29.77 0.91 -18.89
CA LEU A 85 -29.99 0.11 -20.10
C LEU A 85 -28.81 0.25 -21.06
N SER A 86 -28.47 -0.84 -21.74
CA SER A 86 -27.48 -0.80 -22.83
C SER A 86 -28.03 0.06 -23.99
N SER A 87 -27.14 0.79 -24.66
CA SER A 87 -27.50 1.59 -25.86
C SER A 87 -28.10 0.76 -26.99
N SER A 88 -27.87 -0.56 -26.98
CA SER A 88 -28.44 -1.52 -27.93
C SER A 88 -29.94 -1.80 -27.72
N VAL A 89 -30.52 -1.36 -26.61
CA VAL A 89 -31.93 -1.62 -26.26
C VAL A 89 -32.77 -0.42 -26.66
N GLN A 90 -33.34 -0.47 -27.87
CA GLN A 90 -34.21 0.59 -28.38
C GLN A 90 -35.69 0.21 -28.31
N GLN A 91 -36.05 -1.01 -28.73
CA GLN A 91 -37.45 -1.43 -28.87
C GLN A 91 -38.18 -1.63 -27.52
N GLU A 92 -37.56 -2.34 -26.58
CA GLU A 92 -38.18 -2.67 -25.28
C GLU A 92 -37.97 -1.57 -24.22
N ARG A 93 -37.25 -0.50 -24.55
CA ARG A 93 -36.79 0.51 -23.58
C ARG A 93 -37.93 1.18 -22.84
N GLN A 94 -38.90 1.73 -23.57
CA GLN A 94 -40.01 2.50 -23.00
C GLN A 94 -40.90 1.61 -22.12
N GLN A 95 -41.22 0.41 -22.60
CA GLN A 95 -42.02 -0.58 -21.86
C GLN A 95 -41.37 -0.98 -20.53
N ILE A 96 -40.04 -1.14 -20.52
CA ILE A 96 -39.28 -1.47 -19.31
C ILE A 96 -39.32 -0.32 -18.29
N LEU A 97 -39.15 0.91 -18.76
CA LEU A 97 -39.16 2.10 -17.90
C LEU A 97 -40.53 2.34 -17.27
N GLU A 98 -41.60 2.20 -18.06
CA GLU A 98 -42.99 2.31 -17.60
C GLU A 98 -43.32 1.23 -16.56
N TYR A 99 -42.84 0.00 -16.77
CA TYR A 99 -43.08 -1.11 -15.83
C TYR A 99 -42.35 -0.93 -14.49
N LEU A 100 -41.08 -0.51 -14.50
CA LEU A 100 -40.26 -0.41 -13.28
C LEU A 100 -40.52 0.87 -12.49
N GLY A 101 -40.87 1.97 -13.15
CA GLY A 101 -41.02 3.27 -12.51
C GLY A 101 -39.73 3.85 -11.90
N PHE A 102 -38.56 3.28 -12.22
CA PHE A 102 -37.26 3.81 -11.80
C PHE A 102 -36.75 4.85 -12.80
N HIS A 103 -36.00 5.83 -12.29
CA HIS A 103 -35.29 6.76 -13.16
C HIS A 103 -34.20 6.04 -13.96
N GLU A 104 -34.15 6.35 -15.25
CA GLU A 104 -33.07 5.89 -16.11
C GLU A 104 -31.78 6.64 -15.78
N GLY A 105 -30.76 5.90 -15.35
CA GLY A 105 -29.43 6.40 -15.07
C GLY A 105 -28.47 6.21 -16.24
N SER A 106 -27.37 6.97 -16.23
CA SER A 106 -26.26 6.83 -17.18
C SER A 106 -24.96 6.54 -16.45
N LEU A 107 -24.07 5.75 -17.06
CA LEU A 107 -22.71 5.61 -16.57
C LEU A 107 -21.91 6.91 -16.80
N PRO A 108 -21.04 7.34 -15.87
CA PRO A 108 -20.65 6.63 -14.65
C PRO A 108 -21.61 6.84 -13.46
N ILE A 109 -21.95 5.76 -12.75
CA ILE A 109 -22.71 5.82 -11.49
C ILE A 109 -21.80 5.64 -10.29
N ARG A 110 -22.16 6.20 -9.13
CA ARG A 110 -21.40 6.02 -7.90
C ARG A 110 -21.84 4.74 -7.17
N TYR A 111 -20.91 3.85 -6.90
CA TYR A 111 -21.14 2.61 -6.14
C TYR A 111 -20.03 2.44 -5.11
N LEU A 112 -20.36 2.19 -3.85
CA LEU A 112 -19.40 2.10 -2.74
C LEU A 112 -18.45 3.31 -2.64
N GLY A 113 -18.93 4.49 -3.05
CA GLY A 113 -18.16 5.72 -3.01
C GLY A 113 -17.13 5.92 -4.13
N ILE A 114 -17.07 5.01 -5.12
CA ILE A 114 -16.25 5.11 -6.34
C ILE A 114 -17.12 5.13 -7.62
N PRO A 115 -16.65 5.74 -8.73
CA PRO A 115 -17.38 5.75 -9.99
C PRO A 115 -17.27 4.40 -10.73
N LEU A 116 -18.40 3.75 -11.00
CA LEU A 116 -18.48 2.66 -11.96
C LEU A 116 -18.52 3.26 -13.36
N THR A 117 -17.43 3.11 -14.10
CA THR A 117 -17.30 3.60 -15.48
C THR A 117 -17.06 2.43 -16.45
N SER A 118 -17.64 2.52 -17.64
CA SER A 118 -17.36 1.62 -18.76
C SER A 118 -16.14 2.06 -19.59
N SER A 119 -15.66 3.29 -19.36
CA SER A 119 -14.62 3.95 -20.15
C SER A 119 -13.35 4.20 -19.33
N ARG A 120 -12.37 4.87 -19.93
CA ARG A 120 -11.15 5.26 -19.23
C ARG A 120 -11.50 6.31 -18.17
N LEU A 121 -11.06 6.07 -16.93
CA LEU A 121 -11.20 7.03 -15.84
C LEU A 121 -10.55 8.37 -16.22
N THR A 122 -11.36 9.41 -16.25
CA THR A 122 -10.94 10.78 -16.54
C THR A 122 -10.49 11.49 -15.27
N ILE A 123 -9.89 12.68 -15.44
CA ILE A 123 -9.56 13.55 -14.31
C ILE A 123 -10.83 14.00 -13.58
N ALA A 124 -11.92 14.24 -14.32
CA ALA A 124 -13.21 14.63 -13.77
C ALA A 124 -13.80 13.53 -12.87
N ASP A 125 -13.71 12.26 -13.29
CA ASP A 125 -14.18 11.12 -12.49
C ASP A 125 -13.41 10.96 -11.17
N CYS A 126 -12.16 11.43 -11.13
CA CYS A 126 -11.32 11.41 -9.93
C CYS A 126 -11.56 12.62 -9.01
N ARG A 127 -12.41 13.58 -9.41
CA ARG A 127 -12.66 14.79 -8.62
C ARG A 127 -13.14 14.51 -7.20
N PRO A 128 -14.06 13.55 -6.95
CA PRO A 128 -14.47 13.21 -5.60
C PRO A 128 -13.34 12.72 -4.69
N LEU A 129 -12.31 12.07 -5.24
CA LEU A 129 -11.11 11.68 -4.48
C LEU A 129 -10.29 12.90 -4.08
N ILE A 130 -10.09 13.82 -5.02
CA ILE A 130 -9.34 15.06 -4.79
C ILE A 130 -10.06 15.91 -3.73
N ASP A 131 -11.38 16.10 -3.88
CA ASP A 131 -12.17 16.90 -2.96
C ASP A 131 -12.19 16.28 -1.54
N LYS A 132 -12.25 14.95 -1.43
CA LYS A 132 -12.10 14.26 -0.14
C LYS A 132 -10.74 14.52 0.50
N VAL A 133 -9.65 14.48 -0.28
CA VAL A 133 -8.31 14.79 0.22
C VAL A 133 -8.23 16.26 0.64
N ASP A 134 -8.77 17.17 -0.17
CA ASP A 134 -8.77 18.60 0.11
C ASP A 134 -9.60 18.94 1.36
N ALA A 135 -10.77 18.32 1.55
CA ALA A 135 -11.57 18.48 2.74
C ALA A 135 -10.84 18.00 4.02
N ARG A 136 -10.11 16.88 3.93
CA ARG A 136 -9.28 16.40 5.05
C ARG A 136 -8.13 17.36 5.36
N LEU A 137 -7.45 17.85 4.33
CA LEU A 137 -6.36 18.81 4.48
C LEU A 137 -6.87 20.12 5.10
N ALA A 138 -7.99 20.64 4.61
CA ALA A 138 -8.66 21.84 5.12
C ALA A 138 -9.04 21.69 6.59
N GLY A 139 -9.60 20.53 6.98
CA GLY A 139 -9.94 20.23 8.37
C GLY A 139 -8.73 20.20 9.33
N TRP A 140 -7.51 20.04 8.80
CA TRP A 140 -6.28 20.07 9.61
C TRP A 140 -5.58 21.43 9.62
N ASN A 141 -6.09 22.44 8.92
CA ASN A 141 -5.46 23.77 8.83
C ASN A 141 -5.24 24.41 10.20
N ASN A 142 -6.21 24.26 11.10
CA ASN A 142 -6.21 24.94 12.40
C ASN A 142 -5.46 24.14 13.48
N GLN A 143 -4.92 22.96 13.14
CA GLN A 143 -4.17 22.15 14.07
C GLN A 143 -2.68 22.49 13.97
N ASN A 144 -2.07 22.96 15.07
CA ASN A 144 -0.63 23.21 15.18
C ASN A 144 0.16 21.88 15.22
N LEU A 145 0.15 21.15 14.12
CA LEU A 145 0.72 19.81 14.00
C LEU A 145 2.22 19.86 13.75
N SER A 146 2.97 19.09 14.53
CA SER A 146 4.38 18.79 14.26
C SER A 146 4.55 18.02 12.94
N TYR A 147 5.76 18.07 12.36
CA TYR A 147 6.08 17.27 11.17
C TYR A 147 5.78 15.78 11.32
N ALA A 148 6.04 15.21 12.51
CA ALA A 148 5.73 13.82 12.80
C ALA A 148 4.21 13.56 12.83
N GLY A 149 3.41 14.49 13.36
CA GLY A 149 1.95 14.41 13.33
C GLY A 149 1.39 14.45 11.90
N ARG A 150 1.89 15.38 11.08
CA ARG A 150 1.51 15.47 9.65
C ARG A 150 1.87 14.19 8.89
N LEU A 151 3.09 13.67 9.10
CA LEU A 151 3.51 12.38 8.53
C LEU A 151 2.56 11.24 8.93
N GLN A 152 2.13 11.20 10.18
CA GLN A 152 1.20 10.17 10.66
C GLN A 152 -0.15 10.26 9.97
N LEU A 153 -0.73 11.47 9.84
CA LEU A 153 -2.00 11.69 9.14
C LEU A 153 -1.93 11.34 7.65
N ILE A 154 -0.81 11.67 7.00
CA ILE A 154 -0.56 11.27 5.62
C ILE A 154 -0.65 9.74 5.50
N LYS A 155 0.01 9.02 6.40
CA LYS A 155 0.05 7.55 6.36
C LYS A 155 -1.26 6.88 6.72
N SER A 156 -1.92 7.32 7.78
CA SER A 156 -3.13 6.65 8.29
C SER A 156 -4.38 7.03 7.50
N VAL A 157 -4.46 8.25 6.99
CA VAL A 157 -5.67 8.77 6.32
C VAL A 157 -5.46 8.91 4.83
N LEU A 158 -4.51 9.75 4.39
CA LEU A 158 -4.38 10.09 2.96
C LEU A 158 -3.94 8.89 2.12
N SER A 159 -2.95 8.12 2.58
CA SER A 159 -2.51 6.91 1.88
C SER A 159 -3.61 5.85 1.82
N THR A 160 -4.42 5.70 2.87
CA THR A 160 -5.52 4.73 2.91
C THR A 160 -6.64 5.10 1.93
N LEU A 161 -7.02 6.37 1.87
CA LEU A 161 -8.00 6.89 0.90
C LEU A 161 -7.56 6.61 -0.54
N ASN A 162 -6.29 6.87 -0.85
CA ASN A 162 -5.71 6.57 -2.15
C ASN A 162 -5.67 5.07 -2.45
N THR A 163 -5.28 4.26 -1.47
CA THR A 163 -5.21 2.79 -1.60
C THR A 163 -6.57 2.19 -1.93
N TYR A 164 -7.66 2.72 -1.36
CA TYR A 164 -9.02 2.28 -1.66
C TYR A 164 -9.40 2.51 -3.14
N TRP A 165 -9.11 3.68 -3.70
CA TRP A 165 -9.35 3.95 -5.12
C TRP A 165 -8.40 3.16 -6.02
N ALA A 166 -7.13 3.08 -5.62
CA ALA A 166 -6.07 2.43 -6.37
C ALA A 166 -6.20 0.89 -6.40
N SER A 167 -7.02 0.29 -5.54
CA SER A 167 -7.30 -1.15 -5.56
C SER A 167 -8.35 -1.54 -6.62
N ALA A 168 -9.24 -0.60 -6.94
CA ALA A 168 -10.30 -0.76 -7.92
C ALA A 168 -9.90 -0.28 -9.33
N PHE A 169 -9.11 0.79 -9.44
CA PHE A 169 -8.79 1.42 -10.73
C PHE A 169 -7.30 1.58 -10.98
N ILE A 170 -6.95 1.60 -12.27
CA ILE A 170 -5.67 2.13 -12.76
C ILE A 170 -5.81 3.66 -12.82
N LEU A 171 -5.33 4.34 -11.78
CA LEU A 171 -5.50 5.78 -11.64
C LEU A 171 -4.59 6.54 -12.64
N PRO A 172 -5.08 7.63 -13.27
CA PRO A 172 -4.24 8.44 -14.13
C PRO A 172 -3.01 8.98 -13.39
N LYS A 173 -1.82 8.86 -13.98
CA LYS A 173 -0.56 9.35 -13.38
C LYS A 173 -0.63 10.83 -12.98
N GLY A 174 -1.37 11.66 -13.73
CA GLY A 174 -1.59 13.07 -13.41
C GLY A 174 -2.30 13.28 -12.07
N ILE A 175 -3.31 12.46 -11.77
CA ILE A 175 -4.02 12.48 -10.48
C ILE A 175 -3.10 12.05 -9.35
N LEU A 176 -2.37 10.94 -9.52
CA LEU A 176 -1.43 10.45 -8.52
C LEU A 176 -0.35 11.48 -8.19
N LYS A 177 0.22 12.13 -9.21
CA LYS A 177 1.19 13.23 -9.04
C LYS A 177 0.57 14.44 -8.34
N SER A 178 -0.67 14.79 -8.66
CA SER A 178 -1.39 15.90 -8.01
C SER A 178 -1.63 15.62 -6.52
N LEU A 179 -2.03 14.39 -6.18
CA LEU A 179 -2.24 13.96 -4.80
C LEU A 179 -0.91 13.89 -4.01
N GLU A 180 0.15 13.35 -4.61
CA GLU A 180 1.49 13.39 -4.01
C GLU A 180 1.99 14.83 -3.81
N LYS A 181 1.70 15.75 -4.74
CA LYS A 181 2.02 17.18 -4.59
C LYS A 181 1.31 17.79 -3.37
N LYS A 182 0.03 17.46 -3.15
CA LYS A 182 -0.74 17.90 -1.97
C LYS A 182 -0.18 17.29 -0.68
N MET A 183 0.10 15.99 -0.64
CA MET A 183 0.72 15.31 0.51
C MET A 183 2.08 15.91 0.86
N ARG A 184 2.91 16.21 -0.16
CA ARG A 184 4.21 16.86 0.00
C ARG A 184 4.10 18.26 0.58
N ARG A 185 3.19 19.08 0.05
CA ARG A 185 2.95 20.44 0.57
C ARG A 185 2.48 20.37 2.03
N PHE A 186 1.52 19.51 2.32
CA PHE A 186 1.02 19.32 3.67
C PHE A 186 2.12 18.91 4.65
N LEU A 187 2.97 17.93 4.29
CA LEU A 187 4.07 17.50 5.15
C LEU A 187 4.97 18.66 5.56
N TRP A 188 5.43 19.46 4.60
CA TRP A 188 6.48 20.46 4.84
C TRP A 188 5.95 21.83 5.27
N HIS A 189 4.83 22.27 4.71
CA HIS A 189 4.33 23.63 4.86
C HIS A 189 2.98 23.68 5.58
N GLY A 190 2.41 22.52 5.91
CA GLY A 190 1.03 22.46 6.38
C GLY A 190 0.09 22.82 5.22
N SER A 191 -1.12 23.22 5.56
CA SER A 191 -2.14 23.45 4.54
C SER A 191 -2.04 24.81 3.86
N SER A 192 -1.57 25.83 4.59
CA SER A 192 -1.55 27.23 4.10
C SER A 192 -0.17 27.70 3.68
N GLY A 193 0.89 27.03 4.15
CA GLY A 193 2.26 27.47 3.89
C GLY A 193 2.71 27.29 2.44
N SER A 194 3.70 28.09 2.06
CA SER A 194 4.47 27.98 0.83
C SER A 194 5.96 27.88 1.16
N GLY A 195 6.72 27.19 0.30
CA GLY A 195 8.16 27.12 0.43
C GLY A 195 8.75 25.90 -0.26
N ILE A 196 10.06 25.75 -0.12
CA ILE A 196 10.80 24.60 -0.67
C ILE A 196 10.72 23.43 0.31
N ALA A 197 10.56 22.22 -0.22
CA ALA A 197 10.58 21.00 0.58
C ALA A 197 11.99 20.74 1.12
N LYS A 198 12.11 20.41 2.42
CA LYS A 198 13.42 20.14 3.06
C LYS A 198 14.11 18.90 2.49
N VAL A 199 13.34 17.86 2.15
CA VAL A 199 13.82 16.61 1.56
C VAL A 199 12.98 16.30 0.33
N ALA A 200 13.62 15.82 -0.74
CA ALA A 200 12.96 15.41 -1.97
C ALA A 200 11.90 14.31 -1.69
N TRP A 201 10.74 14.39 -2.36
CA TRP A 201 9.63 13.45 -2.13
C TRP A 201 10.01 12.00 -2.43
N VAL A 202 10.83 11.78 -3.46
CA VAL A 202 11.35 10.44 -3.79
C VAL A 202 12.12 9.84 -2.61
N GLN A 203 12.94 10.64 -1.91
CA GLN A 203 13.66 10.19 -0.71
C GLN A 203 12.71 9.99 0.48
N VAL A 204 11.70 10.85 0.65
CA VAL A 204 10.64 10.66 1.68
C VAL A 204 9.91 9.34 1.47
N CYS A 205 9.66 8.97 0.22
CA CYS A 205 8.91 7.76 -0.13
C CYS A 205 9.69 6.45 0.03
N LYS A 206 11.02 6.51 0.24
CA LYS A 206 11.80 5.31 0.48
C LYS A 206 11.40 4.63 1.80
N PRO A 207 11.61 3.31 1.92
CA PRO A 207 11.55 2.61 3.20
C PRO A 207 12.42 3.31 4.25
N LYS A 208 12.09 3.14 5.53
CA LYS A 208 12.86 3.77 6.61
C LYS A 208 14.27 3.20 6.69
N GLU A 209 14.41 1.92 6.38
CA GLU A 209 15.67 1.17 6.29
C GLU A 209 16.61 1.75 5.23
N GLU A 210 16.07 2.44 4.23
CA GLU A 210 16.78 3.11 3.14
C GLU A 210 16.89 4.63 3.36
N GLY A 211 16.59 5.08 4.58
CA GLY A 211 16.69 6.47 5.00
C GLY A 211 15.51 7.36 4.61
N GLY A 212 14.39 6.79 4.16
CA GLY A 212 13.15 7.51 3.93
C GLY A 212 12.25 7.59 5.17
N LEU A 213 11.02 8.07 4.98
CA LEU A 213 10.03 8.15 6.04
C LEU A 213 9.02 6.99 5.97
N GLY A 214 9.06 6.16 4.92
CA GLY A 214 8.15 5.03 4.73
C GLY A 214 6.73 5.44 4.34
N ILE A 215 6.59 6.47 3.51
CA ILE A 215 5.37 6.74 2.74
C ILE A 215 5.51 6.01 1.40
N SER A 216 4.58 5.16 1.00
CA SER A 216 4.68 4.54 -0.33
C SER A 216 4.32 5.55 -1.44
N SER A 217 5.06 5.54 -2.55
CA SER A 217 4.66 6.32 -3.74
C SER A 217 3.31 5.82 -4.24
N LEU A 218 2.38 6.75 -4.49
CA LEU A 218 1.03 6.40 -4.94
C LEU A 218 1.06 5.74 -6.33
N ILE A 219 2.03 6.11 -7.18
CA ILE A 219 2.24 5.50 -8.49
C ILE A 219 2.65 4.04 -8.34
N ALA A 220 3.68 3.77 -7.52
CA ALA A 220 4.16 2.42 -7.28
C ALA A 220 3.09 1.58 -6.57
N THR A 221 2.37 2.14 -5.59
CA THR A 221 1.26 1.47 -4.90
C THR A 221 0.13 1.11 -5.85
N ASN A 222 -0.28 2.01 -6.77
CA ASN A 222 -1.32 1.67 -7.74
C ASN A 222 -0.89 0.57 -8.70
N GLN A 223 0.34 0.64 -9.22
CA GLN A 223 0.88 -0.43 -10.07
C GLN A 223 0.97 -1.77 -9.32
N ALA A 224 1.42 -1.75 -8.06
CA ALA A 224 1.46 -2.94 -7.23
C ALA A 224 0.06 -3.52 -7.01
N LEU A 225 -0.93 -2.72 -6.62
CA LEU A 225 -2.30 -3.19 -6.44
C LEU A 225 -2.90 -3.79 -7.72
N MET A 226 -2.58 -3.25 -8.88
CA MET A 226 -2.98 -3.82 -10.17
C MET A 226 -2.25 -5.14 -10.46
N LEU A 227 -0.97 -5.22 -10.09
CA LEU A 227 -0.19 -6.46 -10.15
C LEU A 227 -0.78 -7.54 -9.23
N LYS A 228 -1.34 -7.17 -8.07
CA LYS A 228 -2.08 -8.09 -7.20
C LYS A 228 -3.29 -8.69 -7.91
N GLN A 229 -4.03 -7.91 -8.70
CA GLN A 229 -5.18 -8.44 -9.44
C GLN A 229 -4.72 -9.43 -10.52
N LEU A 230 -3.62 -9.15 -11.23
CA LEU A 230 -3.01 -10.11 -12.15
C LEU A 230 -2.54 -11.38 -11.43
N TRP A 231 -1.94 -11.25 -10.25
CA TRP A 231 -1.53 -12.38 -9.44
C TRP A 231 -2.72 -13.27 -9.04
N ARG A 232 -3.86 -12.68 -8.68
CA ARG A 232 -5.10 -13.43 -8.38
C ARG A 232 -5.64 -14.17 -9.59
N ILE A 233 -5.54 -13.57 -10.79
CA ILE A 233 -5.85 -14.28 -12.03
C ILE A 233 -4.87 -15.44 -12.16
N LEU A 234 -3.57 -15.19 -12.12
CA LEU A 234 -2.52 -16.20 -12.30
C LEU A 234 -2.67 -17.41 -11.37
N GLN A 235 -3.04 -17.19 -10.11
CA GLN A 235 -3.25 -18.25 -9.12
C GLN A 235 -4.62 -18.93 -9.21
N HIS A 236 -5.45 -18.58 -10.19
CA HIS A 236 -6.81 -19.08 -10.33
C HIS A 236 -7.59 -19.00 -9.00
N ASP A 237 -7.63 -17.81 -8.39
CA ASP A 237 -8.31 -17.57 -7.11
C ASP A 237 -9.82 -17.88 -7.22
N GLY A 238 -10.19 -19.14 -6.94
CA GLY A 238 -11.53 -19.70 -7.14
C GLY A 238 -12.59 -19.08 -6.22
N ASN A 239 -12.18 -18.39 -5.16
CA ASN A 239 -13.08 -17.66 -4.27
C ASN A 239 -13.53 -16.31 -4.87
N SER A 240 -12.98 -15.92 -6.01
CA SER A 240 -13.17 -14.61 -6.61
C SER A 240 -14.04 -14.68 -7.86
N ILE A 241 -15.31 -14.27 -7.72
CA ILE A 241 -16.32 -14.26 -8.81
C ILE A 241 -15.78 -13.57 -10.07
N TRP A 242 -15.05 -12.45 -9.92
CA TRP A 242 -14.52 -11.73 -11.08
C TRP A 242 -13.33 -12.45 -11.75
N VAL A 243 -12.55 -13.24 -11.01
CA VAL A 243 -11.45 -14.05 -11.57
C VAL A 243 -12.04 -15.21 -12.36
N ASP A 244 -13.03 -15.91 -11.79
CA ASP A 244 -13.75 -16.97 -12.49
C ASP A 244 -14.45 -16.43 -13.75
N TRP A 245 -15.05 -15.24 -13.68
CA TRP A 245 -15.60 -14.55 -14.86
C TRP A 245 -14.56 -14.28 -15.95
N VAL A 246 -13.34 -13.86 -15.57
CA VAL A 246 -12.25 -13.66 -16.52
C VAL A 246 -11.86 -14.99 -17.17
N TYR A 247 -11.77 -16.07 -16.41
CA TYR A 247 -11.46 -17.39 -16.96
C TYR A 247 -12.50 -17.87 -17.96
N ARG A 248 -13.78 -17.88 -17.58
CA ARG A 248 -14.86 -18.40 -18.42
C ARG A 248 -15.14 -17.56 -19.66
N TYR A 249 -15.15 -16.23 -19.53
CA TYR A 249 -15.63 -15.35 -20.60
C TYR A 249 -14.58 -14.52 -21.32
N ARG A 250 -13.35 -14.40 -20.77
CA ARG A 250 -12.26 -13.64 -21.39
C ARG A 250 -11.16 -14.55 -21.86
N LEU A 251 -10.52 -15.29 -20.95
CA LEU A 251 -9.35 -16.12 -21.26
C LEU A 251 -9.73 -17.39 -22.02
N ARG A 252 -10.82 -18.08 -21.62
CA ARG A 252 -11.29 -19.34 -22.22
C ARG A 252 -10.16 -20.37 -22.30
N HIS A 253 -9.62 -20.60 -23.50
CA HIS A 253 -8.55 -21.57 -23.77
C HIS A 253 -7.14 -20.95 -23.79
N SER A 254 -7.05 -19.62 -23.58
CA SER A 254 -5.79 -18.89 -23.49
C SER A 254 -5.36 -18.64 -22.06
N THR A 255 -4.06 -18.48 -21.82
CA THR A 255 -3.55 -18.08 -20.50
C THR A 255 -3.47 -16.57 -20.38
N ILE A 256 -3.20 -16.06 -19.17
CA ILE A 256 -2.92 -14.64 -18.98
C ILE A 256 -1.71 -14.19 -19.78
N TRP A 257 -0.80 -15.08 -20.21
CA TRP A 257 0.41 -14.74 -20.95
C TRP A 257 0.16 -14.61 -22.45
N THR A 258 -0.60 -15.55 -23.03
CA THR A 258 -0.83 -15.65 -24.48
C THR A 258 -2.06 -14.90 -24.96
N PHE A 259 -3.00 -14.57 -24.08
CA PHE A 259 -4.23 -13.89 -24.47
C PHE A 259 -3.94 -12.56 -25.20
N ASN A 260 -4.52 -12.40 -26.39
CA ASN A 260 -4.37 -11.21 -27.21
C ASN A 260 -5.16 -10.03 -26.62
N GLY A 261 -4.44 -9.00 -26.17
CA GLY A 261 -5.02 -7.81 -25.53
C GLY A 261 -5.73 -6.82 -26.48
N THR A 262 -5.99 -7.18 -27.73
CA THR A 262 -6.69 -6.32 -28.71
C THR A 262 -8.15 -6.08 -28.34
N THR A 263 -8.81 -7.03 -27.69
CA THR A 263 -10.22 -6.95 -27.29
C THR A 263 -10.40 -6.67 -25.79
N GLY A 264 -11.49 -5.98 -25.42
CA GLY A 264 -11.85 -5.72 -24.03
C GLY A 264 -11.74 -4.27 -23.58
N SER A 265 -12.06 -4.05 -22.30
CA SER A 265 -12.12 -2.72 -21.70
C SER A 265 -10.74 -2.08 -21.61
N TRP A 266 -10.71 -0.74 -21.55
CA TRP A 266 -9.47 0.00 -21.38
C TRP A 266 -8.67 -0.46 -20.15
N GLY A 267 -9.36 -0.73 -19.03
CA GLY A 267 -8.76 -1.24 -17.80
C GLY A 267 -8.10 -2.60 -18.00
N TRP A 268 -8.77 -3.53 -18.70
CA TRP A 268 -8.20 -4.84 -19.04
C TRP A 268 -6.92 -4.70 -19.86
N LYS A 269 -6.96 -3.92 -20.94
CA LYS A 269 -5.78 -3.69 -21.80
C LYS A 269 -4.60 -3.11 -21.01
N LYS A 270 -4.86 -2.18 -20.09
CA LYS A 270 -3.83 -1.58 -19.23
C LYS A 270 -3.31 -2.55 -18.17
N LEU A 271 -4.17 -3.40 -17.62
CA LEU A 271 -3.78 -4.46 -16.70
C LEU A 271 -2.80 -5.42 -17.38
N LEU A 272 -3.09 -5.88 -18.61
CA LEU A 272 -2.22 -6.78 -19.37
C LEU A 272 -0.84 -6.16 -19.69
N LYS A 273 -0.71 -4.83 -19.75
CA LYS A 273 0.60 -4.17 -19.91
C LYS A 273 1.54 -4.38 -18.71
N LEU A 274 1.03 -4.87 -17.58
CA LEU A 274 1.84 -5.23 -16.40
C LEU A 274 2.36 -6.67 -16.44
N ARG A 275 2.04 -7.47 -17.48
CA ARG A 275 2.56 -8.86 -17.63
C ARG A 275 4.10 -8.95 -17.53
N PRO A 276 4.91 -8.08 -18.17
CA PRO A 276 6.36 -8.20 -18.04
C PRO A 276 6.85 -8.01 -16.60
N LEU A 277 6.21 -7.09 -15.88
CA LEU A 277 6.49 -6.86 -14.46
C LEU A 277 6.01 -8.04 -13.58
N LEU A 278 4.89 -8.68 -13.94
CA LEU A 278 4.45 -9.92 -13.28
C LEU A 278 5.48 -11.02 -13.50
N ARG A 279 5.95 -11.21 -14.75
CA ARG A 279 6.91 -12.25 -15.13
C ARG A 279 8.21 -12.15 -14.33
N SER A 280 8.73 -10.95 -14.11
CA SER A 280 9.94 -10.74 -13.29
C SER A 280 9.72 -11.02 -11.80
N GLY A 281 8.47 -11.04 -11.33
CA GLY A 281 8.11 -11.22 -9.93
C GLY A 281 7.63 -12.63 -9.55
N VAL A 282 7.59 -13.57 -10.50
CA VAL A 282 7.04 -14.92 -10.28
C VAL A 282 8.01 -16.01 -10.72
N THR A 283 7.98 -17.13 -10.03
CA THR A 283 8.74 -18.35 -10.36
C THR A 283 7.78 -19.53 -10.43
N TYR A 284 7.94 -20.36 -11.46
CA TYR A 284 7.18 -21.59 -11.65
C TYR A 284 8.02 -22.74 -11.11
N LYS A 285 7.44 -23.55 -10.23
CA LYS A 285 8.01 -24.83 -9.80
C LYS A 285 7.16 -25.94 -10.38
N ILE A 286 7.78 -26.75 -11.24
CA ILE A 286 7.12 -27.85 -11.93
C ILE A 286 7.11 -29.05 -11.00
N GLY A 287 5.91 -29.54 -10.75
CA GLY A 287 5.66 -30.76 -9.98
C GLY A 287 5.36 -31.92 -10.92
N ASP A 288 4.10 -32.38 -10.89
CA ASP A 288 3.51 -33.39 -11.76
C ASP A 288 3.15 -32.90 -13.18
N GLY A 289 3.22 -31.58 -13.44
CA GLY A 289 2.88 -30.99 -14.72
C GLY A 289 1.38 -30.96 -15.05
N SER A 290 0.51 -31.29 -14.10
CA SER A 290 -0.93 -31.41 -14.35
C SER A 290 -1.67 -30.07 -14.40
N SER A 291 -1.05 -28.99 -13.93
CA SER A 291 -1.68 -27.66 -13.83
C SER A 291 -1.15 -26.65 -14.84
N PHE A 292 0.04 -26.87 -15.40
CA PHE A 292 0.65 -25.94 -16.34
C PHE A 292 0.39 -26.32 -17.80
N ASN A 293 0.09 -25.31 -18.61
CA ASN A 293 -0.01 -25.48 -20.05
C ASN A 293 1.38 -25.52 -20.69
N LEU A 294 1.63 -26.55 -21.49
CA LEU A 294 2.91 -26.79 -22.15
C LEU A 294 3.38 -25.60 -22.98
N TRP A 295 2.48 -25.02 -23.77
CA TRP A 295 2.82 -24.02 -24.78
C TRP A 295 2.62 -22.57 -24.30
N GLN A 296 1.67 -22.36 -23.39
CA GLN A 296 1.13 -21.04 -23.09
C GLN A 296 1.57 -20.47 -21.74
N ASP A 297 2.06 -21.29 -20.81
CA ASP A 297 2.58 -20.82 -19.53
C ASP A 297 4.07 -20.52 -19.57
N VAL A 298 4.53 -19.73 -18.60
CA VAL A 298 5.92 -19.25 -18.50
C VAL A 298 6.80 -20.11 -17.59
N TRP A 299 6.60 -21.43 -17.65
CA TRP A 299 7.43 -22.39 -16.92
C TRP A 299 8.86 -22.48 -17.47
N HIS A 300 9.07 -22.12 -18.75
CA HIS A 300 10.40 -22.06 -19.38
C HIS A 300 11.02 -20.64 -19.30
N GLU A 301 12.35 -20.54 -19.27
CA GLU A 301 13.08 -19.25 -19.17
C GLU A 301 12.76 -18.31 -20.34
N ARG A 302 12.63 -18.88 -21.55
CA ARG A 302 12.25 -18.16 -22.77
C ARG A 302 10.81 -17.61 -22.75
N GLY A 303 9.99 -17.96 -21.76
CA GLY A 303 8.58 -17.57 -21.67
C GLY A 303 7.64 -18.59 -22.33
N PRO A 304 6.45 -18.18 -22.82
CA PRO A 304 5.50 -19.11 -23.42
C PRO A 304 6.05 -19.65 -24.74
N LEU A 305 6.21 -20.98 -24.82
CA LEU A 305 6.82 -21.63 -25.97
C LEU A 305 6.07 -21.41 -27.28
N CYS A 306 4.74 -21.19 -27.26
CA CYS A 306 4.01 -20.85 -28.49
C CYS A 306 4.39 -19.48 -29.09
N LEU A 307 5.02 -18.60 -28.30
CA LEU A 307 5.49 -17.30 -28.78
C LEU A 307 6.96 -17.37 -29.25
N THR A 308 7.80 -18.16 -28.58
CA THR A 308 9.22 -18.30 -28.93
C THR A 308 9.51 -19.41 -29.93
N TYR A 309 8.66 -20.42 -29.98
CA TYR A 309 8.71 -21.55 -30.91
C TYR A 309 7.32 -21.81 -31.54
N PRO A 310 6.83 -20.92 -32.43
CA PRO A 310 5.46 -20.99 -32.94
C PRO A 310 5.12 -22.24 -33.75
N GLN A 311 6.12 -22.89 -34.33
CA GLN A 311 5.96 -24.13 -35.11
C GLN A 311 5.83 -25.38 -34.22
N GLY A 312 6.13 -25.27 -32.92
CA GLY A 312 6.19 -26.40 -32.00
C GLY A 312 4.92 -27.25 -31.90
N PRO A 313 3.73 -26.65 -31.74
CA PRO A 313 2.48 -27.41 -31.73
C PRO A 313 2.27 -28.25 -32.99
N ARG A 314 2.68 -27.74 -34.16
CA ARG A 314 2.54 -28.44 -35.44
C ARG A 314 3.55 -29.58 -35.59
N ILE A 315 4.80 -29.36 -35.19
CA ILE A 315 5.89 -30.35 -35.30
C ILE A 315 5.69 -31.50 -34.32
N THR A 316 5.25 -31.20 -33.10
CA THR A 316 5.05 -32.21 -32.04
C THR A 316 3.68 -32.89 -32.09
N GLY A 317 2.74 -32.34 -32.85
CA GLY A 317 1.34 -32.80 -32.86
C GLY A 317 0.57 -32.49 -31.57
N LEU A 318 1.12 -31.67 -30.67
CA LEU A 318 0.50 -31.33 -29.39
C LEU A 318 -0.27 -30.00 -29.50
N PRO A 319 -1.60 -29.97 -29.29
CA PRO A 319 -2.38 -28.73 -29.38
C PRO A 319 -1.98 -27.69 -28.32
N LEU A 320 -2.35 -26.42 -28.54
CA LEU A 320 -2.04 -25.32 -27.61
C LEU A 320 -2.64 -25.50 -26.20
N THR A 321 -3.66 -26.34 -26.06
CA THR A 321 -4.29 -26.66 -24.76
C THR A 321 -3.60 -27.79 -24.01
N THR A 322 -2.57 -28.41 -24.59
CA THR A 322 -1.84 -29.53 -23.97
C THR A 322 -1.19 -29.14 -22.64
N LEU A 323 -1.32 -30.02 -21.65
CA LEU A 323 -0.70 -29.89 -20.34
C LEU A 323 0.75 -30.35 -20.35
N LEU A 324 1.54 -29.81 -19.45
CA LEU A 324 2.95 -30.12 -19.28
C LEU A 324 3.19 -31.61 -18.95
N SER A 325 2.27 -32.23 -18.21
CA SER A 325 2.29 -33.66 -17.87
C SER A 325 2.38 -34.58 -19.09
N SER A 326 1.95 -34.15 -20.28
CA SER A 326 2.05 -34.94 -21.51
C SER A 326 3.49 -35.22 -21.95
N VAL A 327 4.43 -34.35 -21.59
CA VAL A 327 5.86 -34.46 -21.92
C VAL A 327 6.72 -34.80 -20.70
N LEU A 328 6.09 -35.13 -19.57
CA LEU A 328 6.77 -35.53 -18.33
C LEU A 328 6.43 -36.98 -18.00
N GLN A 329 7.40 -37.88 -18.14
CA GLN A 329 7.24 -39.29 -17.78
C GLN A 329 8.37 -39.71 -16.84
N ARG A 330 8.03 -40.29 -15.69
CA ARG A 330 9.00 -40.83 -14.70
C ARG A 330 10.16 -39.87 -14.40
N ASN A 331 9.85 -38.58 -14.21
CA ASN A 331 10.81 -37.51 -13.94
C ASN A 331 11.79 -37.18 -15.10
N GLN A 332 11.41 -37.52 -16.34
CA GLN A 332 12.16 -37.19 -17.54
C GLN A 332 11.28 -36.46 -18.55
N TRP A 333 11.90 -35.54 -19.28
CA TRP A 333 11.27 -34.83 -20.39
C TRP A 333 11.23 -35.74 -21.62
N CYS A 334 10.03 -36.19 -21.99
CA CYS A 334 9.79 -37.10 -23.10
C CYS A 334 8.97 -36.41 -24.18
N TRP A 335 9.64 -35.85 -25.18
CA TRP A 335 8.99 -35.17 -26.31
C TRP A 335 8.62 -36.16 -27.42
N PRO A 336 7.44 -36.02 -28.06
CA PRO A 336 7.02 -36.95 -29.11
C PRO A 336 7.77 -36.77 -30.43
N ALA A 337 8.48 -35.65 -30.60
CA ALA A 337 9.29 -35.33 -31.77
C ALA A 337 10.54 -34.56 -31.34
N SER A 338 11.52 -34.45 -32.24
CA SER A 338 12.67 -33.58 -32.03
C SER A 338 12.19 -32.13 -31.93
N ILE A 339 12.47 -31.52 -30.78
CA ILE A 339 12.21 -30.10 -30.52
C ILE A 339 13.51 -29.31 -30.60
N ASP A 340 13.39 -27.99 -30.70
CA ASP A 340 14.51 -27.05 -30.72
C ASP A 340 15.52 -27.36 -29.59
N ALA A 341 16.78 -27.60 -29.97
CA ALA A 341 17.86 -27.96 -29.06
C ALA A 341 18.07 -26.90 -27.96
N GLU A 342 17.80 -25.62 -28.25
CA GLU A 342 17.89 -24.55 -27.26
C GLU A 342 16.83 -24.67 -26.15
N ILE A 343 15.64 -25.21 -26.47
CA ILE A 343 14.60 -25.48 -25.48
C ILE A 343 15.02 -26.64 -24.59
N VAL A 344 15.56 -27.72 -25.18
CA VAL A 344 16.03 -28.90 -24.44
C VAL A 344 17.18 -28.54 -23.50
N ALA A 345 18.07 -27.64 -23.91
CA ALA A 345 19.22 -27.22 -23.12
C ALA A 345 18.87 -26.46 -21.83
N GLN A 346 17.66 -25.89 -21.73
CA GLN A 346 17.24 -25.01 -20.61
C GLN A 346 16.02 -25.55 -19.85
N LEU A 347 15.84 -26.88 -19.86
CA LEU A 347 14.71 -27.50 -19.17
C LEU A 347 14.85 -27.38 -17.65
N PRO A 348 13.86 -26.81 -16.94
CA PRO A 348 13.88 -26.70 -15.49
C PRO A 348 13.76 -28.07 -14.80
N PRO A 349 14.26 -28.20 -13.55
CA PRO A 349 14.09 -29.41 -12.76
C PRO A 349 12.62 -29.64 -12.39
N THR A 350 12.25 -30.92 -12.24
CA THR A 350 10.89 -31.38 -11.94
C THR A 350 10.84 -32.18 -10.65
N ASP A 351 9.71 -32.13 -9.94
CA ASP A 351 9.45 -32.89 -8.72
C ASP A 351 8.08 -33.59 -8.81
N PRO A 352 8.02 -34.83 -9.32
CA PRO A 352 6.75 -35.51 -9.64
C PRO A 352 5.94 -35.88 -8.39
N THR A 353 6.51 -35.74 -7.20
CA THR A 353 5.81 -35.98 -5.93
C THR A 353 5.08 -34.75 -5.41
N ALA A 354 5.36 -33.58 -5.99
CA ALA A 354 4.75 -32.32 -5.64
C ALA A 354 3.74 -31.88 -6.71
N ALA A 355 2.76 -31.06 -6.30
CA ALA A 355 1.90 -30.37 -7.25
C ALA A 355 2.62 -29.17 -7.88
N ASP A 356 2.28 -28.87 -9.13
CA ASP A 356 2.64 -27.64 -9.81
C ASP A 356 2.30 -26.40 -8.97
N THR A 357 3.28 -25.52 -8.77
CA THR A 357 3.11 -24.33 -7.91
C THR A 357 3.76 -23.09 -8.49
N ILE A 358 3.07 -21.96 -8.38
CA ILE A 358 3.59 -20.64 -8.75
C ILE A 358 3.92 -19.88 -7.47
N TYR A 359 5.16 -19.43 -7.34
CA TYR A 359 5.62 -18.63 -6.21
C TYR A 359 5.79 -17.18 -6.61
N TRP A 360 5.45 -16.29 -5.68
CA TRP A 360 5.86 -14.90 -5.77
C TRP A 360 7.30 -14.79 -5.25
N ASN A 361 8.16 -14.07 -5.98
CA ASN A 361 9.57 -13.86 -5.60
C ASN A 361 9.66 -12.93 -4.38
N SER A 362 9.42 -13.50 -3.19
CA SER A 362 9.57 -12.88 -1.87
C SER A 362 10.07 -13.92 -0.87
N SER A 363 10.52 -13.45 0.29
CA SER A 363 10.94 -14.32 1.38
C SER A 363 9.85 -15.26 1.89
N SER A 364 8.57 -14.95 1.66
CA SER A 364 7.44 -15.79 2.07
C SER A 364 6.88 -16.66 0.94
N GLY A 365 7.38 -16.54 -0.29
CA GLY A 365 6.79 -17.17 -1.47
C GLY A 365 5.41 -16.63 -1.88
N THR A 366 4.87 -15.67 -1.10
CA THR A 366 3.52 -15.14 -1.27
C THR A 366 3.54 -13.66 -1.67
N TYR A 367 2.51 -13.26 -2.43
CA TYR A 367 2.34 -11.89 -2.85
C TYR A 367 2.04 -10.99 -1.64
N SER A 368 2.81 -9.91 -1.49
CA SER A 368 2.49 -8.82 -0.59
C SER A 368 2.59 -7.48 -1.32
N LEU A 369 1.83 -6.48 -0.87
CA LEU A 369 1.93 -5.14 -1.44
C LEU A 369 3.35 -4.58 -1.29
N LYS A 370 4.03 -4.91 -0.19
CA LYS A 370 5.41 -4.49 0.08
C LYS A 370 6.39 -5.11 -0.93
N SER A 371 6.32 -6.41 -1.16
CA SER A 371 7.23 -7.10 -2.10
C SER A 371 7.00 -6.63 -3.54
N ALA A 372 5.75 -6.38 -3.95
CA ALA A 372 5.46 -5.83 -5.26
C ALA A 372 5.95 -4.40 -5.45
N VAL A 373 5.85 -3.55 -4.42
CA VAL A 373 6.43 -2.19 -4.47
C VAL A 373 7.95 -2.26 -4.58
N SER A 374 8.63 -3.16 -3.86
CA SER A 374 10.08 -3.38 -3.98
C SER A 374 10.50 -3.90 -5.35
N LEU A 375 9.64 -4.64 -6.05
CA LEU A 375 9.88 -5.05 -7.44
C LEU A 375 9.79 -3.87 -8.40
N ILE A 376 8.85 -2.94 -8.18
CA ILE A 376 8.64 -1.75 -9.03
C ILE A 376 9.69 -0.66 -8.77
N GLN A 377 10.09 -0.50 -7.52
CA GLN A 377 11.05 0.48 -7.07
C GLN A 377 12.23 -0.27 -6.47
N PRO A 378 13.33 -0.45 -7.24
CA PRO A 378 14.49 -1.19 -6.77
C PRO A 378 14.99 -0.64 -5.43
N SER A 379 15.19 -1.54 -4.48
CA SER A 379 15.66 -1.19 -3.14
C SER A 379 17.02 -0.52 -3.21
N THR A 380 17.20 0.55 -2.45
CA THR A 380 18.52 1.15 -2.24
C THR A 380 19.22 0.51 -1.03
N PRO A 381 20.56 0.61 -0.91
CA PRO A 381 21.28 0.03 0.22
C PRO A 381 20.75 0.52 1.56
N ARG A 382 20.69 -0.39 2.54
CA ARG A 382 20.25 -0.07 3.90
C ARG A 382 21.20 0.94 4.54
N VAL A 383 20.65 2.02 5.10
CA VAL A 383 21.44 3.02 5.81
C VAL A 383 21.82 2.52 7.21
N LEU A 384 23.08 2.76 7.61
CA LEU A 384 23.61 2.31 8.91
C LEU A 384 22.86 2.92 10.10
N TRP A 385 22.45 4.19 9.98
CA TRP A 385 21.82 4.96 11.05
C TRP A 385 20.32 4.68 11.23
N TYR A 386 19.70 3.85 10.39
CA TYR A 386 18.26 3.53 10.52
C TYR A 386 17.90 3.06 11.94
N GLY A 387 18.78 2.26 12.54
CA GLY A 387 18.60 1.72 13.89
C GLY A 387 18.45 2.79 14.95
N LEU A 388 19.04 3.98 14.77
CA LEU A 388 18.96 5.10 15.72
C LEU A 388 17.56 5.72 15.81
N LEU A 389 16.77 5.60 14.74
CA LEU A 389 15.38 6.11 14.70
C LEU A 389 14.35 5.08 15.18
N GLN A 390 14.80 3.88 15.56
CA GLN A 390 13.96 2.79 16.06
C GLN A 390 14.15 2.58 17.57
N GLY A 391 13.18 1.90 18.18
CA GLY A 391 13.20 1.55 19.60
C GLY A 391 11.81 1.68 20.24
N LYS A 392 11.62 1.01 21.38
CA LYS A 392 10.36 1.03 22.15
C LYS A 392 10.03 2.43 22.69
N PHE A 393 11.05 3.16 23.14
CA PHE A 393 10.88 4.46 23.81
C PHE A 393 10.91 5.67 22.86
N LYS A 394 10.81 5.44 21.54
CA LYS A 394 10.89 6.52 20.55
C LYS A 394 9.74 7.53 20.72
N VAL A 395 10.07 8.81 20.60
CA VAL A 395 9.09 9.91 20.51
C VAL A 395 9.04 10.38 19.06
N PRO A 396 7.89 10.28 18.36
CA PRO A 396 7.82 10.57 16.93
C PRO A 396 8.35 11.95 16.52
N ARG A 397 8.00 13.02 17.27
CA ARG A 397 8.49 14.39 17.01
C ARG A 397 10.02 14.49 17.10
N HIS A 398 10.62 13.85 18.11
CA HIS A 398 12.07 13.86 18.30
C HIS A 398 12.76 13.05 17.20
N GLY A 399 12.23 11.87 16.87
CA GLY A 399 12.76 11.04 15.80
C GLY A 399 12.70 11.72 14.43
N PHE A 400 11.66 12.51 14.15
CA PHE A 400 11.57 13.26 12.89
C PHE A 400 12.64 14.36 12.80
N VAL A 401 12.87 15.11 13.88
CA VAL A 401 13.92 16.14 13.91
C VAL A 401 15.31 15.51 13.85
N LEU A 402 15.53 14.39 14.56
CA LEU A 402 16.77 13.62 14.44
C LEU A 402 17.00 13.12 13.01
N TRP A 403 15.96 12.64 12.32
CA TRP A 403 16.07 12.27 10.91
C TRP A 403 16.45 13.46 10.01
N LEU A 404 15.85 14.64 10.22
CA LEU A 404 16.26 15.85 9.51
C LEU A 404 17.71 16.26 9.82
N ALA A 405 18.16 16.09 11.07
CA ALA A 405 19.53 16.36 11.48
C ALA A 405 20.51 15.39 10.79
N ILE A 406 20.20 14.09 10.74
CA ILE A 406 21.01 13.08 10.06
C ILE A 406 21.11 13.39 8.55
N MET A 407 20.01 13.85 7.94
CA MET A 407 19.97 14.23 6.53
C MET A 407 20.57 15.63 6.26
N GLU A 408 21.03 16.33 7.30
CA GLU A 408 21.55 17.71 7.26
C GLU A 408 20.59 18.70 6.58
N LYS A 409 19.28 18.55 6.85
CA LYS A 409 18.19 19.41 6.30
C LYS A 409 17.55 20.34 7.32
N LEU A 410 18.18 20.48 8.49
CA LEU A 410 17.87 21.55 9.43
C LEU A 410 18.44 22.87 8.90
N SER A 411 17.75 23.97 9.20
CA SER A 411 18.06 25.30 8.65
C SER A 411 19.13 26.00 9.50
N THR A 412 20.32 25.42 9.51
CA THR A 412 21.51 26.00 10.13
C THR A 412 22.14 27.07 9.23
N MET A 413 22.94 27.99 9.79
CA MET A 413 23.50 29.12 9.03
C MET A 413 24.50 28.73 7.93
N ASP A 414 25.09 27.53 8.00
CA ASP A 414 25.97 26.98 6.96
C ASP A 414 25.23 26.59 5.67
N LYS A 415 23.90 26.60 5.65
CA LYS A 415 23.12 26.16 4.50
C LYS A 415 22.89 27.30 3.50
N PRO A 416 23.08 27.06 2.18
CA PRO A 416 23.02 28.13 1.17
C PRO A 416 21.61 28.72 1.00
N TRP A 417 20.56 28.02 1.44
CA TRP A 417 19.17 28.49 1.38
C TRP A 417 18.72 29.23 2.65
N VAL A 418 19.61 29.44 3.62
CA VAL A 418 19.33 30.20 4.84
C VAL A 418 19.96 31.59 4.68
N PRO A 419 19.20 32.69 4.86
CA PRO A 419 19.78 34.03 4.83
C PRO A 419 20.94 34.13 5.81
N ARG A 420 22.10 34.59 5.33
CA ARG A 420 23.26 34.83 6.19
C ARG A 420 22.90 35.95 7.16
N ALA A 421 23.11 35.70 8.44
CA ALA A 421 23.09 36.71 9.48
C ALA A 421 24.55 36.88 9.92
N GLU A 422 24.92 38.12 10.25
CA GLU A 422 26.28 38.47 10.69
C GLU A 422 26.61 37.87 12.05
N ASN A 423 25.59 37.44 12.80
CA ASN A 423 25.72 36.88 14.13
C ASN A 423 26.02 35.37 14.07
N GLY A 424 27.05 34.94 14.82
CA GLY A 424 27.44 33.54 14.97
C GLY A 424 26.37 32.68 15.67
N CYS A 425 26.79 31.57 16.25
CA CYS A 425 25.90 30.61 16.91
C CYS A 425 25.26 31.19 18.17
N VAL A 426 23.93 31.25 18.19
CA VAL A 426 23.12 31.79 19.30
C VAL A 426 23.15 30.93 20.57
N LEU A 427 23.61 29.68 20.48
CA LEU A 427 23.78 28.83 21.68
C LEU A 427 25.06 29.18 22.45
N CYS A 428 26.05 29.78 21.77
CA CYS A 428 27.32 30.19 22.36
C CYS A 428 27.56 31.69 22.18
N ASP A 429 26.49 32.49 22.16
CA ASP A 429 26.55 33.94 22.18
C ASP A 429 27.44 34.54 21.07
N GLY A 430 27.48 33.87 19.91
CA GLY A 430 28.22 34.35 18.73
C GLY A 430 29.71 34.01 18.70
N HIS A 431 30.27 33.30 19.70
CA HIS A 431 31.70 32.98 19.74
C HIS A 431 32.22 32.15 18.54
N PHE A 432 31.35 31.39 17.88
CA PHE A 432 31.69 30.57 16.71
C PHE A 432 30.59 30.64 15.66
N ASN A 433 30.90 30.32 14.41
CA ASN A 433 29.90 30.22 13.33
C ASN A 433 28.94 29.05 13.58
N GLU A 434 27.65 29.28 13.31
CA GLU A 434 26.63 28.22 13.40
C GLU A 434 26.72 27.27 12.21
N THR A 435 27.34 26.11 12.43
CA THR A 435 27.30 24.97 11.51
C THR A 435 26.48 23.83 12.11
N HIS A 436 26.02 22.90 11.27
CA HIS A 436 25.36 21.67 11.74
C HIS A 436 26.18 20.92 12.80
N GLU A 437 27.49 20.77 12.58
CA GLU A 437 28.39 20.10 13.52
C GLU A 437 28.60 20.91 14.81
N HIS A 438 28.77 22.24 14.66
CA HIS A 438 28.90 23.15 15.79
C HIS A 438 27.69 23.07 16.71
N LEU A 439 26.49 23.22 16.14
CA LEU A 439 25.23 23.31 16.87
C LEU A 439 25.03 22.12 17.83
N PHE A 440 25.30 20.90 17.37
CA PHE A 440 24.97 19.70 18.13
C PHE A 440 26.05 19.25 19.12
N PHE A 441 27.29 19.02 18.70
CA PHE A 441 28.28 18.39 19.59
C PHE A 441 29.60 19.14 19.77
N ASN A 442 29.82 20.26 19.07
CA ASN A 442 31.02 21.09 19.28
C ASN A 442 30.76 22.36 20.10
N CYS A 443 29.54 22.91 20.11
CA CYS A 443 29.14 24.07 20.92
C CYS A 443 29.29 23.79 22.41
N TRP A 444 29.80 24.78 23.17
CA TRP A 444 30.01 24.64 24.62
C TRP A 444 28.69 24.36 25.37
N TYR A 445 27.59 24.99 24.95
CA TYR A 445 26.26 24.78 25.52
C TYR A 445 25.81 23.33 25.32
N SER A 446 25.96 22.80 24.11
CA SER A 446 25.58 21.42 23.80
C SER A 446 26.51 20.40 24.47
N LYS A 447 27.81 20.69 24.59
CA LYS A 447 28.77 19.89 25.37
C LYS A 447 28.42 19.87 26.86
N ARG A 448 27.95 20.99 27.42
CA ARG A 448 27.47 21.05 28.81
C ARG A 448 26.26 20.13 29.00
N CYS A 449 25.30 20.14 28.08
CA CYS A 449 24.18 19.20 28.08
C CYS A 449 24.64 17.73 28.05
N LEU A 450 25.59 17.38 27.18
CA LEU A 450 26.17 16.04 27.12
C LEU A 450 26.84 15.63 28.43
N SER A 451 27.59 16.54 29.07
CA SER A 451 28.27 16.27 30.35
C SER A 451 27.27 15.93 31.46
N ILE A 452 26.16 16.66 31.54
CA ILE A 452 25.09 16.41 32.52
C ILE A 452 24.41 15.07 32.26
N LEU A 453 24.12 14.73 30.99
CA LEU A 453 23.54 13.42 30.65
C LEU A 453 24.50 12.26 30.93
N LYS A 454 25.81 12.47 30.72
CA LYS A 454 26.85 11.50 31.06
C LYS A 454 26.89 11.25 32.56
N SER A 455 26.85 12.29 33.40
CA SER A 455 26.87 12.12 34.86
C SER A 455 25.58 11.50 35.39
N LYS A 456 24.40 11.90 34.88
CA LYS A 456 23.11 11.43 35.40
C LYS A 456 22.72 10.02 34.97
N ILE A 457 22.90 9.68 33.69
CA ILE A 457 22.39 8.42 33.10
C ILE A 457 23.46 7.63 32.35
N ARG A 458 24.74 7.97 32.52
CA ARG A 458 25.87 7.32 31.81
C ARG A 458 25.73 7.40 30.28
N PHE A 459 25.02 8.41 29.77
CA PHE A 459 24.90 8.65 28.33
C PHE A 459 26.24 9.17 27.81
N HIS A 460 26.91 8.35 26.99
CA HIS A 460 28.23 8.67 26.47
C HIS A 460 28.17 8.94 24.97
N TRP A 461 28.78 10.05 24.55
CA TRP A 461 29.01 10.42 23.16
C TRP A 461 30.47 10.89 23.01
N PRO A 462 31.36 10.10 22.38
CA PRO A 462 32.80 10.38 22.40
C PRO A 462 33.32 11.30 21.31
N TYR A 463 32.50 11.64 20.29
CA TYR A 463 32.98 12.34 19.09
C TYR A 463 32.46 13.77 19.00
N SER A 464 33.33 14.71 18.67
CA SER A 464 32.98 16.04 18.17
C SER A 464 32.30 15.96 16.81
N GLU A 465 32.86 15.14 15.92
CA GLU A 465 32.40 14.97 14.55
C GLU A 465 31.06 14.25 14.47
N TRP A 466 30.06 14.90 13.87
CA TRP A 466 28.69 14.40 13.75
C TRP A 466 28.63 13.03 13.06
N GLN A 467 29.26 12.88 11.89
CA GLN A 467 29.21 11.65 11.11
C GLN A 467 29.90 10.47 11.80
N ARG A 468 31.08 10.69 12.40
CA ARG A 468 31.78 9.64 13.18
C ARG A 468 30.95 9.20 14.38
N GLY A 469 30.34 10.15 15.08
CA GLY A 469 29.46 9.86 16.19
C GLY A 469 28.20 9.07 15.78
N LEU A 470 27.57 9.40 14.65
CA LEU A 470 26.45 8.61 14.12
C LEU A 470 26.84 7.17 13.80
N ILE A 471 27.99 6.96 13.14
CA ILE A 471 28.49 5.62 12.82
C ILE A 471 28.75 4.82 14.10
N TRP A 472 29.41 5.44 15.08
CA TRP A 472 29.66 4.81 16.37
C TRP A 472 28.36 4.46 17.10
N ALA A 473 27.42 5.40 17.22
CA ALA A 473 26.15 5.17 17.91
C ALA A 473 25.33 4.07 17.23
N SER A 474 25.35 4.02 15.89
CA SER A 474 24.66 2.99 15.11
C SER A 474 25.20 1.59 15.38
N LYS A 475 26.51 1.47 15.63
CA LYS A 475 27.16 0.20 16.01
C LYS A 475 26.92 -0.11 17.50
N LYS A 476 27.13 0.87 18.38
CA LYS A 476 27.08 0.71 19.84
C LYS A 476 25.67 0.41 20.36
N TRP A 477 24.66 1.12 19.86
CA TRP A 477 23.27 0.99 20.31
C TRP A 477 22.42 0.12 19.38
N ARG A 478 23.06 -0.85 18.71
CA ARG A 478 22.38 -1.82 17.85
C ARG A 478 21.49 -2.76 18.68
N GLY A 479 20.50 -3.34 18.01
CA GLY A 479 19.63 -4.37 18.57
C GLY A 479 18.44 -3.83 19.38
N ASN A 480 17.82 -4.73 20.14
CA ASN A 480 16.58 -4.47 20.88
C ASN A 480 16.78 -4.31 22.39
N HIS A 481 18.02 -4.29 22.87
CA HIS A 481 18.33 -4.09 24.29
C HIS A 481 17.72 -2.78 24.80
N LEU A 482 17.01 -2.82 25.93
CA LEU A 482 16.19 -1.70 26.39
C LEU A 482 17.02 -0.45 26.70
N VAL A 483 18.19 -0.60 27.32
CA VAL A 483 19.12 0.53 27.57
C VAL A 483 19.57 1.18 26.25
N ASN A 484 19.83 0.39 25.20
CA ASN A 484 20.20 0.93 23.89
C ASN A 484 19.01 1.64 23.22
N ALA A 485 17.78 1.12 23.40
CA ALA A 485 16.57 1.80 22.94
C ALA A 485 16.36 3.14 23.67
N ALA A 486 16.66 3.19 24.98
CA ALA A 486 16.55 4.41 25.77
C ALA A 486 17.63 5.43 25.40
N PHE A 487 18.87 5.01 25.18
CA PHE A 487 19.93 5.91 24.67
C PHE A 487 19.62 6.47 23.28
N ARG A 488 19.05 5.68 22.37
CA ARG A 488 18.54 6.20 21.08
C ARG A 488 17.45 7.25 21.26
N ALA A 489 16.52 7.01 22.19
CA ALA A 489 15.49 7.99 22.54
C ALA A 489 16.10 9.27 23.15
N THR A 490 17.09 9.14 24.02
CA THR A 490 17.86 10.27 24.60
C THR A 490 18.57 11.08 23.51
N LEU A 491 19.25 10.43 22.56
CA LEU A 491 19.88 11.12 21.43
C LEU A 491 18.84 11.93 20.64
N ALA A 492 17.72 11.31 20.29
CA ALA A 492 16.65 12.00 19.57
C ALA A 492 16.07 13.19 20.36
N ALA A 493 15.83 13.02 21.65
CA ALA A 493 15.32 14.06 22.53
C ALA A 493 16.32 15.21 22.70
N LEU A 494 17.61 14.91 22.88
CA LEU A 494 18.67 15.92 22.99
C LEU A 494 18.76 16.77 21.71
N VAL A 495 18.85 16.13 20.55
CA VAL A 495 18.90 16.83 19.25
C VAL A 495 17.64 17.67 19.04
N TYR A 496 16.48 17.16 19.42
CA TYR A 496 15.22 17.91 19.36
C TYR A 496 15.25 19.15 20.25
N HIS A 497 15.59 19.02 21.52
CA HIS A 497 15.56 20.15 22.47
C HIS A 497 16.64 21.18 22.18
N LEU A 498 17.83 20.78 21.73
CA LEU A 498 18.86 21.71 21.26
C LEU A 498 18.38 22.50 20.04
N TRP A 499 17.70 21.84 19.10
CA TRP A 499 17.13 22.50 17.93
C TRP A 499 16.03 23.51 18.30
N ILE A 500 15.15 23.14 19.24
CA ILE A 500 14.10 24.04 19.75
C ILE A 500 14.70 25.22 20.50
N GLU A 501 15.66 24.98 21.40
CA GLU A 501 16.33 26.04 22.16
C GLU A 501 17.03 27.03 21.23
N ARG A 502 17.75 26.55 20.22
CA ARG A 502 18.34 27.42 19.20
C ARG A 502 17.28 28.29 18.52
N ASN A 503 16.15 27.71 18.13
CA ASN A 503 15.08 28.48 17.46
C ASN A 503 14.43 29.49 18.41
N ASN A 504 14.24 29.15 19.68
CA ASN A 504 13.72 30.07 20.69
C ASN A 504 14.67 31.26 20.90
N ARG A 505 15.98 31.02 21.04
CA ARG A 505 16.96 32.11 21.13
C ARG A 505 16.93 33.01 19.89
N LYS A 506 16.84 32.39 18.71
CA LYS A 506 16.87 33.12 17.43
C LYS A 506 15.60 33.93 17.15
N PHE A 507 14.42 33.40 17.47
CA PHE A 507 13.14 33.99 17.05
C PHE A 507 12.34 34.61 18.19
N THR A 508 12.60 34.23 19.44
CA THR A 508 11.88 34.76 20.62
C THR A 508 12.81 35.38 21.66
N ALA A 509 14.13 35.44 21.41
CA ALA A 509 15.14 35.99 22.32
C ALA A 509 15.11 35.39 23.74
N THR A 510 14.58 34.17 23.89
CA THR A 510 14.53 33.46 25.17
C THR A 510 15.69 32.48 25.27
N SER A 511 16.37 32.47 26.41
CA SER A 511 17.51 31.58 26.69
C SER A 511 17.21 30.72 27.91
N THR A 512 17.36 29.40 27.74
CA THR A 512 17.19 28.41 28.79
C THR A 512 18.57 27.86 29.21
N PRO A 513 18.86 27.68 30.51
CA PRO A 513 20.08 27.01 30.97
C PRO A 513 20.15 25.55 30.50
N ALA A 514 21.38 25.03 30.33
CA ALA A 514 21.65 23.67 29.87
C ALA A 514 21.05 22.61 30.81
N GLU A 515 21.03 22.90 32.12
CA GLU A 515 20.46 22.08 33.19
C GLU A 515 18.96 21.86 33.01
N SER A 516 18.22 22.91 32.63
CA SER A 516 16.77 22.81 32.39
C SER A 516 16.46 22.06 31.09
N ILE A 517 17.24 22.27 30.03
CA ILE A 517 17.10 21.51 28.77
C ILE A 517 17.37 20.02 29.00
N THR A 518 18.45 19.69 29.71
CA THR A 518 18.75 18.29 30.05
C THR A 518 17.72 17.67 30.99
N GLY A 519 17.15 18.45 31.91
CA GLY A 519 15.98 18.04 32.70
C GLY A 519 14.81 17.59 31.82
N ARG A 520 14.44 18.40 30.82
CA ARG A 520 13.37 18.06 29.85
C ARG A 520 13.69 16.81 29.03
N VAL A 521 14.93 16.66 28.59
CA VAL A 521 15.39 15.46 27.86
C VAL A 521 15.22 14.20 28.71
N LEU A 522 15.64 14.25 29.98
CA LEU A 522 15.51 13.12 30.90
C LEU A 522 14.05 12.78 31.15
N GLU A 523 13.22 13.80 31.40
CA GLU A 523 11.80 13.61 31.68
C GLU A 523 11.04 12.99 30.50
N ASP A 524 11.27 13.50 29.28
CA ASP A 524 10.67 12.93 28.07
C ASP A 524 10.99 11.43 27.90
N VAL A 525 12.21 11.00 28.21
CA VAL A 525 12.61 9.59 28.09
C VAL A 525 12.08 8.77 29.26
N ARG A 526 12.11 9.29 30.49
CA ARG A 526 11.55 8.62 31.69
C ARG A 526 10.08 8.33 31.53
N MET A 527 9.28 9.31 31.11
CA MET A 527 7.86 9.14 30.86
C MET A 527 7.58 8.07 29.80
N ARG A 528 8.44 7.96 28.77
CA ARG A 528 8.32 6.87 27.78
C ARG A 528 8.72 5.51 28.31
N ILE A 529 9.68 5.43 29.23
CA ILE A 529 10.05 4.17 29.88
C ILE A 529 8.90 3.68 30.76
N LEU A 530 8.31 4.57 31.57
CA LEU A 530 7.20 4.25 32.46
C LEU A 530 5.92 3.89 31.69
N ALA A 531 5.66 4.55 30.55
CA ALA A 531 4.46 4.31 29.76
C ALA A 531 4.49 3.02 28.90
N VAL A 532 5.64 2.33 28.80
CA VAL A 532 5.76 1.10 27.99
C VAL A 532 5.87 -0.10 28.92
N GLU A 533 4.87 -0.96 28.87
CA GLU A 533 4.89 -2.25 29.56
C GLU A 533 6.11 -3.06 29.12
N CYS A 534 6.97 -3.38 30.09
CA CYS A 534 8.14 -4.21 29.88
C CYS A 534 8.08 -5.40 30.84
N PRO A 535 8.27 -6.64 30.36
CA PRO A 535 8.27 -7.81 31.22
C PRO A 535 9.41 -7.73 32.24
N SER A 536 9.12 -8.11 33.48
CA SER A 536 10.08 -8.16 34.58
C SER A 536 11.31 -8.98 34.18
N SER A 537 12.44 -8.30 34.01
CA SER A 537 13.70 -8.90 33.57
C SER A 537 14.88 -8.11 34.11
N LEU A 538 16.07 -8.72 34.13
CA LEU A 538 17.30 -8.05 34.55
C LEU A 538 17.61 -6.79 33.71
N GLN A 539 17.21 -6.79 32.42
CA GLN A 539 17.36 -5.63 31.54
C GLN A 539 16.49 -4.46 31.97
N VAL A 540 15.27 -4.72 32.45
CA VAL A 540 14.36 -3.69 32.97
C VAL A 540 14.88 -3.13 34.29
N HIS A 541 15.35 -3.98 35.21
CA HIS A 541 15.99 -3.52 36.45
C HIS A 541 17.20 -2.60 36.18
N ASN A 542 18.07 -3.00 35.25
CA ASN A 542 19.21 -2.18 34.85
C ASN A 542 18.77 -0.86 34.21
N LEU A 543 17.72 -0.87 33.39
CA LEU A 543 17.16 0.36 32.80
C LEU A 543 16.63 1.30 33.88
N TYR A 544 15.82 0.80 34.82
CA TYR A 544 15.23 1.59 35.90
C TYR A 544 16.31 2.18 36.80
N ARG A 545 17.34 1.39 37.13
CA ARG A 545 18.51 1.86 37.89
C ARG A 545 19.27 2.97 37.18
N ILE A 546 19.54 2.85 35.87
CA ILE A 546 20.27 3.89 35.11
C ILE A 546 19.45 5.18 35.00
N TRP A 547 18.13 5.09 34.85
CA TRP A 547 17.24 6.26 34.73
C TRP A 547 16.72 6.79 36.07
N HIS A 548 17.11 6.18 37.20
CA HIS A 548 16.67 6.51 38.56
C HIS A 548 15.14 6.51 38.68
N LEU A 549 14.50 5.43 38.22
CA LEU A 549 13.04 5.23 38.27
C LEU A 549 12.68 4.31 39.43
N ALA A 550 11.57 4.63 40.11
CA ALA A 550 10.99 3.75 41.12
C ALA A 550 10.47 2.46 40.47
N TRP A 551 10.63 1.32 41.14
CA TRP A 551 10.07 0.07 40.68
C TRP A 551 8.54 0.11 40.80
N PRO A 552 7.78 -0.32 39.79
CA PRO A 552 6.33 -0.43 39.92
C PRO A 552 6.04 -1.54 40.94
N ILE A 553 5.56 -1.15 42.12
CA ILE A 553 5.04 -2.08 43.13
C ILE A 553 3.74 -2.62 42.54
N GLY A 554 3.67 -3.93 42.31
CA GLY A 554 2.65 -4.56 41.46
C GLY A 554 1.21 -4.29 41.90
N THR A 555 0.33 -4.12 40.90
CA THR A 555 -1.11 -4.43 40.97
C THR A 555 -1.36 -5.82 40.45
#